data_AF-A0A524LLW8-F1
#
_entry.id   AF-A0A524LLW8-F1
#
_cell.length_a   1.000
_cell.length_b   1.000
_cell.length_c   1.000
_cell.angle_alpha   90.00
_cell.angle_beta   90.00
_cell.angle_gamma   90.00
#
_symmetry.space_group_name_H-M   'P 1'
#
loop_
_entity.id
_entity.type
_entity.pdbx_description
1 polymer ?
#
loop_
_entity_poly.entity_id
_entity_poly.type
_entity_poly.pdbx_seq_one_letter_code
_entity_poly.pdbx_strand_id
1 'polypeptide(L)'
;MDIIEISYIDTAELDGYISESIKRWEKIEENKWFAFQIETGGLLRDEFSTKAVYYCSTDYCVNHSGPSLVISVEYNEVEMTGKIEIEYQGSFSNAAKQKLIDIFNDVIGTFDPSTKT
;
A
#
# COMPACT_ATOMS: atom_id res chain seq x y z
N MET A 1 10.19 7.32 4.80
CA MET A 1 9.81 6.30 3.82
C MET A 1 9.96 4.97 4.51
N ASP A 2 8.92 4.16 4.50
CA ASP A 2 8.93 2.81 5.06
C ASP A 2 8.90 1.80 3.92
N ILE A 3 9.51 0.62 4.10
CA ILE A 3 9.65 -0.41 3.07
C ILE A 3 9.10 -1.73 3.60
N ILE A 4 8.33 -2.42 2.76
CA ILE A 4 7.76 -3.75 3.02
C ILE A 4 8.26 -4.68 1.94
N GLU A 5 9.00 -5.71 2.33
CA GLU A 5 9.49 -6.75 1.40
C GLU A 5 8.35 -7.72 1.06
N ILE A 6 8.23 -8.07 -0.22
CA ILE A 6 7.24 -9.00 -0.75
C ILE A 6 7.95 -10.27 -1.22
N SER A 7 7.52 -11.41 -0.71
CA SER A 7 7.99 -12.73 -1.15
C SER A 7 7.09 -13.37 -2.21
N TYR A 8 5.85 -12.89 -2.35
CA TYR A 8 4.90 -13.28 -3.38
C TYR A 8 3.68 -12.34 -3.37
N ILE A 9 3.20 -11.93 -4.56
CA ILE A 9 1.86 -11.39 -4.76
C ILE A 9 1.31 -11.85 -6.11
N ASP A 10 -0.01 -12.00 -6.22
CA ASP A 10 -0.66 -11.95 -7.53
C ASP A 10 -0.79 -10.49 -7.96
N THR A 11 0.02 -10.06 -8.94
CA THR A 11 0.01 -8.67 -9.39
C THR A 11 -1.32 -8.30 -10.06
N ALA A 12 -2.14 -9.26 -10.52
CA ALA A 12 -3.50 -8.98 -10.98
C ALA A 12 -4.42 -8.45 -9.87
N GLU A 13 -4.14 -8.77 -8.61
CA GLU A 13 -4.93 -8.34 -7.45
C GLU A 13 -4.31 -7.14 -6.71
N LEU A 14 -3.26 -6.52 -7.26
CA LEU A 14 -2.50 -5.46 -6.59
C LEU A 14 -3.37 -4.30 -6.09
N ASP A 15 -4.29 -3.80 -6.92
CA ASP A 15 -5.22 -2.74 -6.55
C ASP A 15 -6.10 -3.14 -5.35
N GLY A 16 -6.45 -4.43 -5.27
CA GLY A 16 -7.20 -5.02 -4.17
C GLY A 16 -6.40 -5.01 -2.87
N TYR A 17 -5.12 -5.41 -2.93
CA TYR A 17 -4.23 -5.37 -1.76
C TYR A 17 -4.07 -3.95 -1.22
N ILE A 18 -3.75 -2.99 -2.10
CA ILE A 18 -3.60 -1.58 -1.69
C ILE A 18 -4.90 -1.05 -1.09
N SER A 19 -6.04 -1.26 -1.76
CA SER A 19 -7.33 -0.76 -1.30
C SER A 19 -7.74 -1.35 0.05
N GLU A 20 -7.57 -2.66 0.24
CA GLU A 20 -7.94 -3.34 1.48
C GLU A 20 -7.03 -2.93 2.64
N SER A 21 -5.72 -2.82 2.42
CA SER A 21 -4.78 -2.37 3.45
C SER A 21 -5.12 -0.95 3.94
N ILE A 22 -5.39 -0.02 3.02
CA ILE A 22 -5.77 1.35 3.40
C ILE A 22 -7.11 1.39 4.12
N LYS A 23 -8.12 0.65 3.64
CA LYS A 23 -9.44 0.55 4.32
C LYS A 23 -9.36 -0.03 5.72
N ARG A 24 -8.49 -1.02 5.96
CA ARG A 24 -8.27 -1.56 7.31
C ARG A 24 -7.59 -0.52 8.21
N TRP A 25 -6.66 0.25 7.65
CA TRP A 25 -5.93 1.28 8.38
C TRP A 25 -6.82 2.48 8.76
N GLU A 26 -7.76 2.87 7.90
CA GLU A 26 -8.80 3.89 8.18
C GLU A 26 -9.66 3.56 9.40
N LYS A 27 -9.96 2.27 9.61
CA LYS A 27 -10.83 1.80 10.70
C LYS A 27 -10.17 1.86 12.08
N ILE A 28 -8.85 2.07 12.15
CA ILE A 28 -8.14 2.26 13.40
C ILE A 28 -8.61 3.56 14.05
N GLU A 29 -8.87 3.54 15.36
CA GLU A 29 -9.49 4.65 16.09
C GLU A 29 -8.76 6.00 15.95
N GLU A 30 -7.43 5.96 15.82
CA GLU A 30 -6.57 7.12 15.58
C GLU A 30 -6.78 7.76 14.20
N ASN A 31 -7.35 7.02 13.23
CA ASN A 31 -7.50 7.40 11.84
C ASN A 31 -8.95 7.53 11.35
N LYS A 32 -9.95 7.27 12.20
CA LYS A 32 -11.38 7.25 11.82
C LYS A 32 -11.92 8.52 11.15
N TRP A 33 -11.18 9.63 11.26
CA TRP A 33 -11.52 10.93 10.68
C TRP A 33 -11.00 11.10 9.24
N PHE A 34 -10.19 10.15 8.75
CA PHE A 34 -9.65 10.16 7.40
C PHE A 34 -10.37 9.12 6.55
N ALA A 35 -11.01 9.57 5.48
CA ALA A 35 -11.37 8.72 4.36
C ALA A 35 -10.33 8.98 3.26
N PHE A 36 -9.66 7.92 2.79
CA PHE A 36 -8.70 8.00 1.70
C PHE A 36 -9.38 7.70 0.37
N GLN A 37 -9.18 8.61 -0.57
CA GLN A 37 -9.34 8.35 -1.98
C GLN A 37 -8.02 7.79 -2.51
N ILE A 38 -8.09 6.71 -3.29
CA ILE A 38 -6.92 6.03 -3.85
C ILE A 38 -6.98 6.18 -5.36
N GLU A 39 -5.93 6.76 -5.94
CA GLU A 39 -5.77 6.91 -7.39
C GLU A 39 -4.51 6.19 -7.85
N THR A 40 -4.59 5.40 -8.92
CA THR A 40 -3.42 4.78 -9.54
C THR A 40 -2.72 5.81 -10.42
N GLY A 41 -1.56 6.30 -9.97
CA GLY A 41 -0.75 7.29 -10.67
C GLY A 41 0.03 6.71 -11.85
N GLY A 42 0.32 5.41 -11.83
CA GLY A 42 0.97 4.70 -12.93
C GLY A 42 0.99 3.19 -12.69
N LEU A 43 0.81 2.43 -13.77
CA LEU A 43 0.94 0.97 -13.78
C LEU A 43 1.71 0.57 -15.03
N LEU A 44 2.86 -0.07 -14.82
CA LEU A 44 3.63 -0.74 -15.86
C LEU A 44 3.71 -2.21 -15.48
N ARG A 45 3.21 -3.09 -16.36
CA ARG A 45 3.25 -4.54 -16.18
C ARG A 45 3.74 -5.18 -17.45
N ASP A 46 4.81 -5.95 -17.34
CA ASP A 46 5.32 -6.82 -18.39
C ASP A 46 5.62 -8.23 -17.82
N GLU A 47 6.18 -9.10 -18.64
CA GLU A 47 6.49 -10.48 -18.25
C GLU A 47 7.65 -10.61 -17.24
N PHE A 48 8.40 -9.53 -16.98
CA PHE A 48 9.55 -9.53 -16.10
C PHE A 48 9.31 -8.75 -14.81
N SER A 49 8.47 -7.71 -14.86
CA SER A 49 8.25 -6.82 -13.74
C SER A 49 6.88 -6.15 -13.72
N THR A 50 6.41 -5.89 -12.51
CA THR A 50 5.30 -4.99 -12.23
C THR A 50 5.81 -3.78 -11.44
N LYS A 51 5.52 -2.58 -11.93
CA LYS A 51 5.73 -1.31 -11.22
C LYS A 51 4.43 -0.54 -11.14
N ALA A 52 4.05 -0.14 -9.94
CA ALA A 52 2.82 0.62 -9.71
C ALA A 52 3.05 1.77 -8.73
N VAL A 53 2.31 2.86 -8.91
CA VAL A 53 2.30 3.99 -7.98
C VAL A 53 0.86 4.34 -7.65
N TYR A 54 0.56 4.45 -6.36
CA TYR A 54 -0.75 4.81 -5.82
C TYR A 54 -0.64 6.10 -5.01
N TYR A 55 -1.57 7.01 -5.25
CA TYR A 55 -1.73 8.24 -4.49
C TYR A 55 -2.93 8.09 -3.58
N CYS A 56 -2.72 8.17 -2.26
CA CYS A 56 -3.82 8.13 -1.29
C CYS A 56 -3.99 9.50 -0.65
N SER A 57 -5.15 10.11 -0.86
CA SER A 57 -5.48 11.49 -0.46
C SER A 57 -6.65 11.50 0.50
N THR A 58 -6.61 12.35 1.52
CA THR A 58 -7.75 12.54 2.43
C THR A 58 -8.55 13.79 2.06
N ASP A 59 -9.87 13.73 2.22
CA ASP A 59 -10.75 14.90 2.01
C ASP A 59 -10.46 16.06 2.99
N TYR A 60 -9.74 15.79 4.08
CA TYR A 60 -9.42 16.76 5.13
C TYR A 60 -8.29 17.73 4.76
N CYS A 61 -7.61 17.50 3.64
CA CYS A 61 -6.50 18.31 3.16
C CYS A 61 -6.95 19.48 2.27
N VAL A 62 -7.91 20.30 2.73
CA VAL A 62 -8.42 21.47 1.99
C VAL A 62 -7.33 22.53 1.69
N ASN A 63 -6.14 22.40 2.29
CA ASN A 63 -4.98 23.29 2.08
C ASN A 63 -3.69 22.56 1.63
N HIS A 64 -3.72 21.26 1.38
CA HIS A 64 -2.55 20.51 0.87
C HIS A 64 -2.79 20.12 -0.59
N SER A 65 -2.03 20.73 -1.50
CA SER A 65 -2.06 20.42 -2.93
C SER A 65 -1.22 19.16 -3.25
N GLY A 66 -1.57 18.02 -2.66
CA GLY A 66 -0.88 16.74 -2.90
C GLY A 66 -1.42 15.57 -2.07
N PRO A 67 -1.05 14.33 -2.42
CA PRO A 67 -1.50 13.14 -1.72
C PRO A 67 -0.96 13.08 -0.29
N SER A 68 -1.70 12.43 0.62
CA SER A 68 -1.26 12.21 2.00
C SER A 68 -0.27 11.05 2.11
N LEU A 69 -0.39 10.07 1.21
CA LEU A 69 0.50 8.92 1.06
C LEU A 69 0.82 8.69 -0.42
N VAL A 70 2.06 8.32 -0.71
CA VAL A 70 2.45 7.76 -2.00
C VAL A 70 2.94 6.34 -1.76
N ILE A 71 2.36 5.37 -2.44
CA ILE A 71 2.71 3.95 -2.32
C ILE A 71 3.26 3.49 -3.65
N SER A 72 4.53 3.12 -3.66
CA SER A 72 5.21 2.59 -4.85
C SER A 72 5.44 1.11 -4.68
N VAL A 73 5.14 0.34 -5.72
CA VAL A 73 5.32 -1.12 -5.75
C VAL A 73 6.29 -1.44 -6.87
N GLU A 74 7.30 -2.24 -6.55
CA GLU A 74 8.22 -2.81 -7.53
C GLU A 74 8.30 -4.32 -7.28
N TYR A 75 7.88 -5.10 -8.26
CA TYR A 75 7.82 -6.56 -8.19
C TYR A 75 8.52 -7.17 -9.41
N ASN A 76 9.39 -8.15 -9.15
CA ASN A 76 10.07 -8.96 -10.14
C ASN A 76 9.26 -10.25 -10.34
N GLU A 77 8.61 -10.39 -11.50
CA GLU A 77 7.73 -11.52 -11.83
C GLU A 77 8.53 -12.82 -12.00
N VAL A 78 9.84 -12.74 -12.29
CA VAL A 78 10.72 -13.91 -12.49
C VAL A 78 11.25 -14.42 -11.17
N GLU A 79 11.78 -13.53 -10.33
CA GLU A 79 12.30 -13.89 -9.00
C GLU A 79 11.19 -14.07 -7.97
N MET A 80 9.97 -13.64 -8.31
CA MET A 80 8.78 -13.63 -7.46
C MET A 80 8.95 -12.77 -6.19
N THR A 81 9.86 -11.81 -6.21
CA THR A 81 10.17 -10.92 -5.08
C THR A 81 9.84 -9.48 -5.42
N GLY A 82 9.61 -8.66 -4.40
CA GLY A 82 9.41 -7.23 -4.62
C GLY A 82 9.40 -6.43 -3.33
N LYS A 83 8.99 -5.19 -3.44
CA LYS A 83 8.87 -4.26 -2.32
C LYS A 83 7.72 -3.29 -2.52
N ILE A 84 7.16 -2.85 -1.40
CA ILE A 84 6.26 -1.70 -1.30
C ILE A 84 6.99 -0.61 -0.54
N GLU A 85 7.11 0.56 -1.14
CA GLU A 85 7.65 1.76 -0.53
C GLU A 85 6.50 2.72 -0.19
N ILE A 86 6.41 3.14 1.07
CA ILE A 86 5.37 4.06 1.55
C ILE A 86 6.02 5.39 1.93
N GLU A 87 5.65 6.44 1.20
CA GLU A 87 6.02 7.81 1.49
C GLU A 87 4.85 8.54 2.14
N TYR A 88 5.10 9.12 3.31
CA TYR A 88 4.11 9.87 4.08
C TYR A 88 4.34 11.35 3.84
N GLN A 89 3.40 12.01 3.18
CA GLN A 89 3.45 13.46 2.95
C GLN A 89 2.76 14.24 4.09
N GLY A 90 1.93 13.55 4.89
CA GLY A 90 1.28 14.09 6.09
C GLY A 90 2.02 13.77 7.40
N SER A 91 1.58 14.42 8.49
CA SER A 91 2.08 14.15 9.84
C SER A 91 1.32 12.99 10.49
N PHE A 92 1.81 11.76 10.32
CA PHE A 92 1.29 10.56 10.99
C PHE A 92 2.19 10.13 12.15
N SER A 93 1.59 9.63 13.24
CA SER A 93 2.34 9.10 14.38
C SER A 93 3.14 7.83 13.97
N ASN A 94 4.27 7.57 14.64
CA ASN A 94 5.05 6.35 14.36
C ASN A 94 4.23 5.07 14.63
N ALA A 95 3.32 5.10 15.60
CA ALA A 95 2.42 3.99 15.89
C ALA A 95 1.43 3.74 14.74
N ALA A 96 0.88 4.81 14.14
CA ALA A 96 0.00 4.69 12.98
C ALA A 96 0.76 4.14 11.76
N LYS A 97 2.00 4.60 11.51
CA LYS A 97 2.86 4.09 10.43
C LYS A 97 3.17 2.60 10.59
N GLN A 98 3.57 2.17 11.80
CA GLN A 98 3.84 0.76 12.06
C GLN A 98 2.59 -0.11 11.86
N LYS A 99 1.42 0.33 12.31
CA LYS A 99 0.16 -0.39 12.08
C LYS A 99 -0.17 -0.54 10.59
N LEU A 100 0.16 0.46 9.76
CA LEU A 100 -0.04 0.35 8.31
C LEU A 100 0.83 -0.76 7.72
N ILE A 101 2.11 -0.82 8.13
CA ILE A 101 3.04 -1.89 7.73
C ILE A 101 2.50 -3.26 8.16
N ASP A 102 2.07 -3.40 9.41
CA ASP A 102 1.53 -4.66 9.93
C ASP A 102 0.29 -5.11 9.14
N ILE A 103 -0.58 -4.17 8.76
CA ILE A 103 -1.76 -4.44 7.93
C ILE A 103 -1.38 -4.87 6.51
N PHE A 104 -0.38 -4.25 5.89
CA PHE A 104 0.11 -4.68 4.58
C PHE A 104 0.66 -6.10 4.63
N ASN A 105 1.48 -6.42 5.64
CA ASN A 105 1.98 -7.77 5.84
C ASN A 105 0.86 -8.80 6.04
N ASP A 106 -0.18 -8.45 6.80
CA ASP A 106 -1.35 -9.32 7.03
C ASP A 106 -2.18 -9.53 5.75
N VAL A 107 -2.48 -8.46 5.02
CA VAL A 107 -3.24 -8.53 3.76
C VAL A 107 -2.48 -9.33 2.72
N ILE A 108 -1.19 -9.04 2.49
CA ILE A 108 -0.37 -9.79 1.52
C ILE A 108 -0.23 -11.25 1.96
N GLY A 109 0.06 -11.48 3.25
CA GLY A 109 0.19 -12.82 3.81
C GLY A 109 -1.08 -13.67 3.72
N THR A 110 -2.27 -13.06 3.68
CA THR A 110 -3.55 -13.78 3.51
C THR A 110 -3.71 -14.37 2.09
N PHE A 111 -3.06 -13.76 1.10
CA PHE A 111 -3.15 -14.18 -0.30
C PHE A 111 -1.92 -14.96 -0.78
N ASP A 112 -0.86 -15.02 0.04
CA ASP A 112 0.28 -15.90 -0.19
C ASP A 112 -0.17 -17.39 -0.16
N PRO A 113 -0.04 -18.15 -1.26
CA PRO A 113 -0.39 -19.56 -1.29
C PRO A 113 0.51 -20.41 -0.38
N SER A 114 1.67 -19.92 0.06
CA SER A 114 2.58 -20.63 0.96
C SER A 114 2.12 -20.58 2.44
N THR A 115 1.25 -19.64 2.81
CA THR A 115 0.70 -19.51 4.16
C THR A 115 -0.62 -20.27 4.35
N LYS A 116 -1.23 -20.75 3.25
CA LYS A 116 -2.40 -21.65 3.26
C LYS A 116 -1.95 -23.09 3.55
N THR A 117 -1.59 -23.36 4.80
CA THR A 117 -1.49 -24.75 5.34
C THR A 117 -2.86 -25.37 5.54
#